data_AF-A8FE73-F1
#
_entry.id   AF-A8FE73-F1
#
_cell.length_a   1.000
_cell.length_b   1.000
_cell.length_c   1.000
_cell.angle_alpha   90.00
_cell.angle_beta   90.00
_cell.angle_gamma   90.00
#
_symmetry.space_group_name_H-M   'P 1'
#
loop_
_entity.id
_entity.type
_entity.pdbx_description
1 polymer ?
#
loop_
_entity_poly.entity_id
_entity_poly.type
_entity_poly.pdbx_seq_one_letter_code
_entity_poly.pdbx_strand_id
1 'polypeptide(L)'
;MKPIQTEDVTAHLESFLNRPVFVHLETTTGSYSAHVNEQNMTVVAYIRNAKVVYSQAKIKGQGPYRVGMKTEDGWIYAEGLTDYEFDDQGRLLLAGHLPDGKLAISLQISETPFQV
;
A
#
# COMPACT_ATOMS: atom_id res chain seq x y z
N MET A 1 11.17 4.18 5.78
CA MET A 1 10.93 2.96 4.97
C MET A 1 12.23 2.35 4.46
N LYS A 2 12.24 1.04 4.23
CA LYS A 2 13.36 0.24 3.71
C LYS A 2 12.90 -0.60 2.50
N PRO A 3 13.80 -1.07 1.63
CA PRO A 3 13.41 -1.90 0.48
C PRO A 3 12.67 -3.17 0.91
N ILE A 4 11.62 -3.54 0.18
CA ILE A 4 10.78 -4.72 0.47
C ILE A 4 11.63 -5.98 0.65
N GLN A 5 11.38 -6.65 1.77
CA GLN A 5 11.78 -8.04 2.02
C GLN A 5 10.51 -8.87 1.96
N THR A 6 10.37 -9.74 0.96
CA THR A 6 9.11 -10.42 0.65
C THR A 6 8.62 -11.29 1.81
N GLU A 7 9.53 -11.94 2.50
CA GLU A 7 9.24 -12.82 3.64
C GLU A 7 8.70 -12.00 4.82
N ASP A 8 9.32 -10.84 5.10
CA ASP A 8 8.92 -9.96 6.19
C ASP A 8 7.54 -9.33 5.91
N VAL A 9 7.33 -8.82 4.69
CA VAL A 9 6.02 -8.26 4.31
C VAL A 9 4.93 -9.34 4.32
N THR A 10 5.24 -10.57 3.90
CA THR A 10 4.30 -11.69 3.97
C THR A 10 3.88 -11.97 5.42
N ALA A 11 4.84 -12.06 6.35
CA ALA A 11 4.53 -12.30 7.76
C ALA A 11 3.63 -11.21 8.36
N HIS A 12 3.89 -9.94 8.04
CA HIS A 12 3.06 -8.83 8.50
C HIS A 12 1.65 -8.86 7.88
N LEU A 13 1.53 -9.12 6.57
CA LEU A 13 0.21 -9.29 5.93
C LEU A 13 -0.58 -10.44 6.56
N GLU A 14 0.07 -11.56 6.83
CA GLU A 14 -0.59 -12.73 7.44
C GLU A 14 -1.01 -12.48 8.89
N SER A 15 -0.29 -11.62 9.62
CA SER A 15 -0.61 -11.27 11.01
C SER A 15 -1.99 -10.62 11.18
N PHE A 16 -2.51 -9.98 10.14
CA PHE A 16 -3.80 -9.29 10.14
C PHE A 16 -4.96 -10.11 9.55
N LEU A 17 -4.73 -11.38 9.18
CA LEU A 17 -5.78 -12.21 8.58
C LEU A 17 -6.98 -12.40 9.51
N ASN A 18 -8.17 -12.46 8.90
CA ASN A 18 -9.44 -12.81 9.53
C ASN A 18 -9.83 -11.91 10.73
N ARG A 19 -9.32 -10.68 10.78
CA ARG A 19 -9.75 -9.67 11.75
C ARG A 19 -10.02 -8.32 11.06
N PRO A 20 -10.84 -7.44 11.64
CA PRO A 20 -11.08 -6.11 11.08
C PRO A 20 -9.82 -5.25 11.12
N VAL A 21 -9.48 -4.64 10.00
CA VAL A 21 -8.38 -3.67 9.87
C VAL A 21 -8.83 -2.45 9.09
N PHE A 22 -8.11 -1.35 9.24
CA PHE A 22 -8.24 -0.13 8.47
C PHE A 22 -7.17 -0.10 7.37
N VAL A 23 -7.62 0.13 6.14
CA VAL A 23 -6.74 0.24 4.98
C VAL A 23 -6.74 1.68 4.47
N HIS A 24 -5.53 2.17 4.18
CA HIS A 24 -5.29 3.34 3.34
C HIS A 24 -4.74 2.87 2.00
N LEU A 25 -5.35 3.31 0.91
CA LEU A 25 -4.87 3.09 -0.46
C LEU A 25 -4.90 4.43 -1.19
N GLU A 26 -3.75 4.82 -1.70
CA GLU A 26 -3.60 6.07 -2.44
C GLU A 26 -2.71 5.86 -3.65
N THR A 27 -3.10 6.42 -4.78
CA THR A 27 -2.27 6.51 -5.97
C THR A 27 -2.18 7.96 -6.40
N THR A 28 -1.01 8.36 -6.87
CA THR A 28 -0.79 9.65 -7.49
C THR A 28 -0.49 9.44 -8.97
N THR A 29 -0.65 10.48 -9.78
CA THR A 29 -0.52 10.36 -11.24
C THR A 29 0.87 9.98 -11.71
N GLY A 30 1.91 10.26 -10.94
CA GLY A 30 3.27 10.26 -11.45
C GLY A 30 3.43 10.91 -12.84
N SER A 31 4.53 10.63 -13.52
CA SER A 31 4.93 11.29 -14.78
C SER A 31 3.98 11.08 -15.98
N TYR A 32 2.89 10.30 -15.84
CA TYR A 32 1.87 10.18 -16.89
C TYR A 32 1.10 11.50 -17.14
N SER A 33 1.14 12.46 -16.21
CA SER A 33 0.63 13.83 -16.38
C SER A 33 1.70 14.86 -16.75
N ALA A 34 2.95 14.44 -16.98
CA ALA A 34 4.08 15.35 -17.21
C ALA A 34 3.98 16.19 -18.50
N HIS A 35 3.01 15.90 -19.39
CA HIS A 35 2.76 16.73 -20.56
C HIS A 35 2.11 18.08 -20.22
N VAL A 36 1.59 18.29 -19.01
CA VAL A 36 0.82 19.50 -18.64
C VAL A 36 1.47 20.30 -17.51
N ASN A 37 2.13 19.66 -16.54
CA ASN A 37 2.98 20.34 -15.55
C ASN A 37 3.74 19.32 -14.68
N GLU A 38 5.07 19.23 -14.78
CA GLU A 38 5.91 18.28 -14.02
C GLU A 38 5.91 18.50 -12.49
N GLN A 39 5.35 19.62 -12.03
CA GLN A 39 5.41 20.05 -10.63
C GLN A 39 4.18 19.66 -9.78
N ASN A 40 3.05 19.27 -10.39
CA ASN A 40 1.84 18.97 -9.64
C ASN A 40 1.57 17.46 -9.61
N MET A 41 1.90 16.82 -8.49
CA MET A 41 1.36 15.50 -8.19
C MET A 41 -0.14 15.64 -7.88
N THR A 42 -0.97 14.97 -8.67
CA THR A 42 -2.40 14.89 -8.40
C THR A 42 -2.72 13.51 -7.86
N VAL A 43 -3.44 13.46 -6.75
CA VAL A 43 -4.04 12.23 -6.22
C VAL A 43 -5.04 11.71 -7.25
N VAL A 44 -4.89 10.45 -7.66
CA VAL A 44 -5.76 9.79 -8.65
C VAL A 44 -6.86 9.02 -7.94
N ALA A 45 -6.49 8.16 -6.99
CA ALA A 45 -7.40 7.40 -6.17
C ALA A 45 -6.99 7.56 -4.71
N TYR A 46 -8.00 7.68 -3.84
CA TYR A 46 -7.79 7.88 -2.42
C TYR A 46 -8.88 7.17 -1.64
N ILE A 47 -8.46 6.26 -0.77
CA ILE A 47 -9.31 5.60 0.21
C ILE A 47 -8.55 5.65 1.52
N ARG A 48 -9.13 6.24 2.55
CA ARG A 48 -8.57 6.25 3.90
C ARG A 48 -9.56 5.65 4.89
N ASN A 49 -9.04 4.86 5.83
CA ASN A 49 -9.81 4.21 6.87
C ASN A 49 -10.95 3.32 6.33
N ALA A 50 -10.74 2.68 5.18
CA ALA A 50 -11.63 1.61 4.75
C ALA A 50 -11.49 0.44 5.71
N LYS A 51 -12.55 0.15 6.46
CA LYS A 51 -12.59 -0.98 7.37
C LYS A 51 -12.92 -2.25 6.59
N VAL A 52 -12.02 -3.22 6.61
CA VAL A 52 -12.17 -4.49 5.88
C VAL A 52 -11.73 -5.66 6.74
N VAL A 53 -12.23 -6.85 6.42
CA VAL A 53 -11.68 -8.13 6.84
C VAL A 53 -11.18 -8.82 5.58
N TYR A 54 -9.96 -9.37 5.61
CA TYR A 54 -9.43 -10.18 4.52
C TYR A 54 -8.99 -11.56 5.00
N SER A 55 -9.25 -12.56 4.15
CA SER A 55 -9.00 -13.97 4.45
C SER A 55 -7.73 -14.51 3.78
N GLN A 56 -7.20 -13.78 2.80
CA GLN A 56 -5.93 -14.09 2.13
C GLN A 56 -5.22 -12.79 1.76
N ALA A 57 -3.90 -12.77 1.88
CA ALA A 57 -3.05 -11.71 1.38
C ALA A 57 -1.78 -12.32 0.79
N LYS A 58 -1.29 -11.78 -0.34
CA LYS A 58 -0.04 -12.23 -0.97
C LYS A 58 0.71 -11.06 -1.56
N ILE A 59 2.02 -11.05 -1.36
CA ILE A 59 2.98 -10.24 -2.11
C ILE A 59 3.60 -11.09 -3.23
N LYS A 60 3.78 -10.52 -4.42
CA LYS A 60 4.41 -11.17 -5.59
C LYS A 60 5.27 -10.18 -6.37
N GLY A 61 6.23 -10.68 -7.14
CA GLY A 61 7.11 -9.89 -8.00
C GLY A 61 8.59 -10.13 -7.67
N GLN A 62 9.46 -9.54 -8.49
CA GLN A 62 10.92 -9.52 -8.26
C GLN A 62 11.43 -8.07 -8.08
N GLY A 63 10.53 -7.13 -7.78
CA GLY A 63 10.82 -5.70 -7.68
C GLY A 63 10.58 -4.95 -8.99
N PRO A 64 9.65 -3.98 -9.06
CA PRO A 64 8.64 -3.65 -8.04
C PRO A 64 7.71 -4.83 -7.73
N TYR A 65 7.06 -4.75 -6.58
CA TYR A 65 6.17 -5.78 -6.05
C TYR A 65 4.70 -5.37 -6.19
N ARG A 66 3.83 -6.38 -6.07
CA ARG A 66 2.38 -6.21 -5.97
C ARG A 66 1.83 -6.96 -4.77
N VAL A 67 0.86 -6.37 -4.10
CA VAL A 67 0.11 -6.97 -3.00
C VAL A 67 -1.35 -7.11 -3.41
N GLY A 68 -1.91 -8.30 -3.21
CA GLY A 68 -3.34 -8.57 -3.37
C GLY A 68 -3.93 -9.13 -2.08
N MET A 69 -5.10 -8.64 -1.69
CA MET A 69 -5.85 -9.07 -0.51
C MET A 69 -7.27 -9.46 -0.91
N LYS A 70 -7.73 -10.65 -0.51
CA LYS A 70 -9.13 -11.10 -0.69
C LYS A 70 -9.95 -10.62 0.50
N THR A 71 -10.79 -9.60 0.30
CA THR A 71 -11.76 -9.17 1.32
C THR A 71 -12.98 -10.09 1.30
N GLU A 72 -13.98 -9.85 2.15
CA GLU A 72 -15.24 -10.62 2.17
C GLU A 72 -15.88 -10.66 0.76
N ASP A 73 -16.26 -9.49 0.24
CA ASP A 73 -17.00 -9.38 -1.03
C ASP A 73 -16.15 -8.92 -2.23
N GLY A 74 -14.84 -8.78 -2.06
CA GLY A 74 -14.00 -8.21 -3.11
C GLY A 74 -12.51 -8.48 -2.96
N TRP A 75 -11.73 -7.53 -3.49
CA TRP A 75 -10.28 -7.55 -3.51
C TRP A 75 -9.72 -6.14 -3.33
N ILE A 76 -8.58 -6.04 -2.65
CA ILE A 76 -7.72 -4.85 -2.66
C ILE A 76 -6.43 -5.24 -3.36
N TYR A 77 -5.96 -4.40 -4.28
CA TYR A 77 -4.77 -4.68 -5.08
C TYR A 77 -3.94 -3.41 -5.24
N ALA A 78 -2.63 -3.52 -5.00
CA ALA A 78 -1.66 -2.46 -5.16
C ALA A 78 -0.43 -2.99 -5.90
N GLU A 79 0.01 -2.29 -6.94
CA GLU A 79 1.15 -2.67 -7.78
C GLU A 79 2.14 -1.50 -7.89
N GLY A 80 3.43 -1.83 -7.97
CA GLY A 80 4.50 -0.84 -8.01
C GLY A 80 5.13 -0.55 -6.64
N LEU A 81 4.90 -1.42 -5.64
CA LEU A 81 5.45 -1.27 -4.30
C LEU A 81 6.95 -1.60 -4.29
N THR A 82 7.75 -0.74 -3.67
CA THR A 82 9.23 -0.87 -3.62
C THR A 82 9.74 -0.89 -2.19
N ASP A 83 9.07 -0.16 -1.30
CA ASP A 83 9.50 0.11 0.06
C ASP A 83 8.43 -0.30 1.06
N TYR A 84 8.85 -0.65 2.26
CA TYR A 84 7.97 -0.93 3.37
C TYR A 84 8.54 -0.47 4.70
N GLU A 85 7.65 -0.41 5.69
CA GLU A 85 7.97 -0.20 7.08
C GLU A 85 6.88 -0.88 7.93
N PHE A 86 7.30 -1.59 8.96
CA PHE A 86 6.40 -1.94 10.05
C PHE A 86 6.78 -1.03 11.22
N ASP A 87 5.89 -0.11 11.56
CA ASP A 87 6.21 0.95 12.50
C ASP A 87 5.93 0.57 13.95
N ASP A 88 6.32 1.44 14.87
CA ASP A 88 6.17 1.24 16.32
C ASP A 88 4.69 1.20 16.77
N GLN A 89 3.74 1.56 15.90
CA GLN A 89 2.30 1.47 16.15
C GLN A 89 1.70 0.14 15.64
N GLY A 90 2.54 -0.77 15.13
CA GLY A 90 2.09 -2.05 14.59
C GLY A 90 1.38 -1.92 13.25
N ARG A 91 1.72 -0.90 12.45
CA ARG A 91 1.12 -0.66 11.13
C ARG A 91 2.07 -1.11 10.05
N LEU A 92 1.52 -1.82 9.05
CA LEU A 92 2.27 -2.14 7.83
C LEU A 92 2.07 -1.00 6.82
N LEU A 93 3.15 -0.29 6.52
CA LEU A 93 3.19 0.78 5.55
C LEU A 93 3.95 0.29 4.32
N LEU A 94 3.32 0.29 3.15
CA LEU A 94 3.93 -0.04 1.88
C LEU A 94 3.85 1.17 0.95
N ALA A 95 4.93 1.44 0.22
CA ALA A 95 5.00 2.52 -0.73
C ALA A 95 5.73 2.12 -2.01
N GLY A 96 5.33 2.73 -3.11
CA GLY A 96 6.04 2.73 -4.37
C GLY A 96 6.38 4.16 -4.74
N HIS A 97 7.62 4.39 -5.15
CA HIS A 97 8.11 5.71 -5.53
C HIS A 97 8.44 5.76 -7.03
N LEU A 98 8.28 6.94 -7.64
CA LEU A 98 8.79 7.24 -8.98
C LEU A 98 10.32 7.37 -8.97
N PRO A 99 10.98 7.36 -10.15
CA PRO A 99 12.43 7.56 -10.24
C PRO A 99 12.94 8.87 -9.62
N ASP A 100 12.11 9.91 -9.52
CA ASP A 100 12.44 11.19 -8.87
C ASP A 100 12.20 11.17 -7.35
N GLY A 101 11.85 10.01 -6.78
CA GLY A 101 11.62 9.79 -5.35
C GLY A 101 10.20 10.16 -4.88
N LYS A 102 9.34 10.68 -5.76
CA LYS A 102 7.97 11.05 -5.37
C LYS A 102 7.09 9.82 -5.16
N LEU A 103 6.16 9.89 -4.21
CA LEU A 103 5.21 8.82 -3.92
C LEU A 103 4.29 8.57 -5.12
N ALA A 104 4.30 7.35 -5.68
CA ALA A 104 3.42 6.90 -6.76
C ALA A 104 2.19 6.13 -6.23
N ILE A 105 2.41 5.28 -5.22
CA ILE A 105 1.37 4.44 -4.62
C ILE A 105 1.68 4.20 -3.15
N SER A 106 0.64 4.16 -2.32
CA SER A 106 0.73 3.73 -0.92
C SER A 106 -0.38 2.76 -0.59
N LEU A 107 -0.02 1.65 0.07
CA LEU A 107 -0.94 0.72 0.70
C LEU A 107 -0.55 0.61 2.17
N GLN A 108 -1.44 0.95 3.09
CA GLN A 108 -1.18 0.89 4.52
C GLN A 108 -2.27 0.12 5.23
N ILE A 109 -1.90 -0.65 6.25
CA ILE A 109 -2.80 -1.51 7.03
C ILE A 109 -2.54 -1.28 8.51
N SER A 110 -3.62 -1.06 9.28
CA SER A 110 -3.55 -0.90 10.73
C SER A 110 -4.77 -1.53 11.41
N GLU A 111 -4.61 -2.00 12.64
CA GLU A 111 -5.75 -2.41 13.50
C GLU A 111 -6.57 -1.20 13.99
N THR A 112 -6.01 0.02 13.93
CA THR A 112 -6.67 1.26 14.37
C THR A 112 -6.79 2.25 13.21
N PRO A 113 -7.77 3.18 13.26
CA PRO A 113 -7.88 4.22 12.22
C PRO A 113 -6.60 5.07 12.14
N PHE A 114 -6.16 5.37 10.92
CA PHE A 114 -5.11 6.35 10.68
C PHE A 114 -5.63 7.74 11.05
N GLN A 115 -4.92 8.41 11.97
CA GLN A 115 -5.21 9.78 12.39
C GLN A 115 -4.95 10.77 11.24
N VAL A 116 -5.63 11.92 11.29
CA VAL A 116 -5.43 13.05 10.35
C VAL A 116 -4.43 14.02 10.94
#